data_AF-A0A562II07-F1
#
_entry.id   AF-A0A562II07-F1
#
_cell.length_a   1.000
_cell.length_b   1.000
_cell.length_c   1.000
_cell.angle_alpha   90.00
_cell.angle_beta   90.00
_cell.angle_gamma   90.00
#
_symmetry.space_group_name_H-M   'P 1'
#
loop_
_entity.id
_entity.type
_entity.pdbx_description
1 polymer ?
#
loop_
_entity_poly.entity_id
_entity_poly.type
_entity_poly.pdbx_seq_one_letter_code
_entity_poly.pdbx_strand_id
1 'polypeptide(L)'
;MPEEHLEACNDDGALGVDALQIMARRYVERRVAQLSARPEDADARLRGLLDIYDDLAGRGHPDPLALLASVLGIPVDTLVIYLRAAGRAP
;
A
#
# COMPACT_ATOMS: atom_id res chain seq x y z
N MET A 1 -25.98 43.18 18.33
CA MET A 1 -25.81 41.74 18.60
C MET A 1 -25.22 41.13 17.34
N PRO A 2 -24.03 40.53 17.35
CA PRO A 2 -23.44 39.95 16.15
C PRO A 2 -24.07 38.58 15.87
N GLU A 3 -24.47 38.35 14.62
CA GLU A 3 -24.99 37.06 14.17
C GLU A 3 -23.81 36.18 13.74
N GLU A 4 -23.55 35.20 14.60
CA GLU A 4 -22.90 33.93 14.31
C GLU A 4 -23.55 33.22 13.11
N HIS A 5 -22.81 33.05 12.01
CA HIS A 5 -23.14 32.07 10.99
C HIS A 5 -21.94 31.16 10.75
N LEU A 6 -21.86 30.17 11.65
CA LEU A 6 -21.38 28.81 11.47
C LEU A 6 -20.74 28.52 10.11
N GLU A 7 -19.41 28.61 10.04
CA GLU A 7 -18.60 27.88 9.06
C GLU A 7 -18.83 26.38 9.30
N ALA A 8 -19.73 25.79 8.52
CA ALA A 8 -19.88 24.36 8.44
C ALA A 8 -18.64 23.80 7.73
N CYS A 9 -17.66 23.33 8.50
CA CYS A 9 -16.58 22.47 8.03
C CYS A 9 -17.18 21.18 7.46
N ASN A 10 -17.63 21.20 6.20
CA ASN A 10 -17.89 19.99 5.44
C ASN A 10 -16.56 19.48 4.87
N ASP A 11 -15.78 18.78 5.70
CA ASP A 11 -14.57 18.04 5.27
C ASP A 11 -14.58 16.57 5.73
N ASP A 12 -15.75 16.03 6.07
CA ASP A 12 -15.85 14.67 6.65
C ASP A 12 -15.59 13.54 5.62
N GLY A 13 -15.57 13.87 4.32
CA GLY A 13 -15.30 12.91 3.23
C GLY A 13 -13.81 12.68 2.92
N ALA A 14 -12.94 13.65 3.23
CA ALA A 14 -11.51 13.53 2.97
C ALA A 14 -10.78 12.76 4.08
N LEU A 15 -11.18 12.98 5.34
CA LEU A 15 -10.54 12.34 6.49
C LEU A 15 -10.64 10.80 6.48
N GLY A 16 -11.72 10.24 5.94
CA GLY A 16 -11.93 8.79 5.87
C GLY A 16 -11.02 8.09 4.85
N VAL A 17 -10.79 8.70 3.69
CA VAL A 17 -9.90 8.15 2.65
C VAL A 17 -8.44 8.27 3.05
N ASP A 18 -8.06 9.38 3.70
CA ASP A 18 -6.73 9.58 4.24
C ASP A 18 -6.42 8.60 5.39
N ALA A 19 -7.36 8.39 6.31
CA ALA A 19 -7.18 7.44 7.42
C ALA A 19 -7.01 5.99 6.91
N LEU A 20 -7.80 5.58 5.92
CA LEU A 20 -7.66 4.26 5.28
C LEU A 20 -6.32 4.12 4.57
N GLN A 21 -5.88 5.15 3.83
CA GLN A 21 -4.60 5.15 3.13
C GLN A 21 -3.42 5.12 4.09
N ILE A 22 -3.48 5.87 5.21
CA ILE A 22 -2.47 5.86 6.26
C ILE A 22 -2.39 4.48 6.94
N MET A 23 -3.53 3.86 7.24
CA MET A 23 -3.58 2.52 7.82
C MET A 23 -3.02 1.46 6.87
N ALA A 24 -3.42 1.50 5.60
CA ALA A 24 -2.91 0.60 4.57
C ALA A 24 -1.39 0.77 4.39
N ARG A 25 -0.91 2.01 4.35
CA ARG A 25 0.53 2.31 4.27
C ARG A 25 1.30 1.73 5.46
N ARG A 26 0.86 1.99 6.69
CA ARG A 26 1.51 1.44 7.90
C ARG A 26 1.50 -0.08 7.93
N TYR A 27 0.42 -0.69 7.44
CA TYR A 27 0.33 -2.14 7.30
C TYR A 27 1.39 -2.67 6.33
N VAL A 28 1.48 -2.09 5.12
CA VAL A 28 2.45 -2.49 4.11
C VAL A 28 3.88 -2.25 4.60
N GLU A 29 4.18 -1.10 5.20
CA GLU A 29 5.50 -0.79 5.79
C GLU A 29 5.92 -1.85 6.81
N ARG A 30 5.02 -2.26 7.70
CA ARG A 30 5.30 -3.30 8.70
C ARG A 30 5.54 -4.66 8.05
N ARG A 31 4.76 -5.04 7.03
CA ARG A 31 4.91 -6.33 6.33
C ARG A 31 6.20 -6.38 5.52
N VAL A 32 6.52 -5.31 4.79
CA VAL A 32 7.76 -5.17 4.03
C VAL A 32 8.97 -5.21 4.96
N ALA A 33 8.91 -4.59 6.14
CA ALA A 33 9.98 -4.64 7.13
C ALA A 33 10.21 -6.05 7.72
N GLN A 34 9.23 -6.96 7.63
CA GLN A 34 9.40 -8.37 8.02
C GLN A 34 10.05 -9.20 6.91
N LEU A 35 10.11 -8.69 5.68
CA LEU A 35 10.77 -9.38 4.57
C LEU A 35 12.28 -9.23 4.70
N SER A 36 13.00 -10.33 4.45
CA SER A 36 14.46 -10.30 4.44
C SER A 36 14.97 -9.38 3.32
N ALA A 37 15.88 -8.46 3.67
CA ALA A 37 16.52 -7.57 2.71
C ALA A 37 17.77 -8.20 2.06
N ARG A 38 18.09 -9.45 2.42
CA ARG A 38 19.29 -10.15 1.95
C ARG A 38 19.08 -10.63 0.51
N PRO A 39 20.12 -10.54 -0.34
CA PRO A 39 20.01 -10.97 -1.74
C PRO A 39 19.77 -12.48 -1.88
N GLU A 40 20.26 -13.28 -0.92
CA GLU A 40 20.03 -14.72 -0.85
C GLU A 40 18.55 -15.10 -0.63
N ASP A 41 17.76 -14.18 -0.07
CA ASP A 41 16.32 -14.35 0.17
C ASP A 41 15.45 -13.65 -0.89
N ALA A 42 16.02 -13.26 -2.04
CA ALA A 42 15.31 -12.48 -3.05
C ALA A 42 13.99 -13.12 -3.49
N ASP A 43 13.96 -14.43 -3.73
CA ASP A 43 12.75 -15.18 -4.04
C ASP A 43 11.71 -15.15 -2.91
N ALA A 44 12.15 -15.32 -1.66
CA ALA A 44 11.26 -15.28 -0.50
C ALA A 44 10.69 -13.86 -0.29
N ARG A 45 11.51 -12.83 -0.50
CA ARG A 45 11.09 -11.43 -0.50
C ARG A 45 10.06 -11.16 -1.60
N LEU A 46 10.30 -11.64 -2.82
CA LEU A 46 9.39 -11.49 -3.96
C LEU A 46 8.05 -12.18 -3.71
N ARG A 47 8.04 -13.39 -3.16
CA ARG A 47 6.80 -14.08 -2.74
C ARG A 47 6.08 -13.33 -1.63
N GLY A 48 6.81 -12.78 -0.66
CA GLY A 48 6.23 -11.94 0.38
C GLY A 48 5.59 -10.66 -0.17
N LEU A 49 6.17 -10.04 -1.19
CA LEU A 49 5.55 -8.89 -1.87
C LEU A 49 4.28 -9.28 -2.61
N LEU A 50 4.25 -10.45 -3.25
CA LEU A 50 3.05 -10.98 -3.90
C LEU A 50 1.92 -11.22 -2.89
N ASP A 51 2.22 -11.83 -1.73
CA ASP A 51 1.26 -12.05 -0.64
C ASP A 51 0.66 -10.73 -0.12
N ILE A 52 1.48 -9.70 0.05
CA ILE A 52 1.00 -8.37 0.47
C ILE A 52 0.09 -7.75 -0.61
N TYR A 53 0.44 -7.90 -1.88
CA TYR A 53 -0.40 -7.45 -2.98
C TYR A 53 -1.76 -8.17 -3.01
N ASP A 54 -1.78 -9.50 -2.91
CA ASP A 54 -3.00 -10.31 -2.87
C ASP A 54 -3.89 -9.96 -1.67
N ASP A 55 -3.30 -9.73 -0.48
CA ASP A 55 -4.05 -9.31 0.70
C ASP A 55 -4.72 -7.93 0.51
N LEU A 56 -4.02 -6.96 -0.08
CA LEU A 56 -4.61 -5.64 -0.37
C LEU A 56 -5.68 -5.72 -1.45
N ALA A 57 -5.45 -6.51 -2.51
CA ALA A 57 -6.42 -6.72 -3.58
C ALA A 57 -7.68 -7.43 -3.05
N GLY A 58 -7.51 -8.47 -2.21
CA GLY A 58 -8.60 -9.20 -1.57
C GLY A 58 -9.41 -8.36 -0.59
N ARG A 59 -8.80 -7.33 0.02
CA ARG A 59 -9.49 -6.33 0.85
C ARG A 59 -10.19 -5.23 0.04
N GLY A 60 -10.08 -5.23 -1.29
CA GLY A 60 -10.69 -4.22 -2.15
C GLY A 60 -10.01 -2.86 -2.10
N HIS A 61 -8.70 -2.81 -1.80
CA HIS A 61 -7.96 -1.55 -1.87
C HIS A 61 -7.96 -1.02 -3.32
N PRO A 62 -8.21 0.28 -3.55
CA PRO A 62 -8.37 0.82 -4.91
C PRO A 62 -7.08 0.75 -5.74
N ASP A 63 -5.92 0.97 -5.12
CA ASP A 63 -4.62 1.03 -5.81
C ASP A 63 -3.50 0.31 -5.03
N PRO A 64 -3.55 -1.02 -4.93
CA PRO A 64 -2.59 -1.80 -4.14
C PRO A 64 -1.16 -1.70 -4.72
N LEU A 65 -1.02 -1.64 -6.04
CA LEU A 65 0.29 -1.50 -6.71
C LEU A 65 0.92 -0.15 -6.41
N ALA A 66 0.16 0.94 -6.48
CA ALA A 66 0.67 2.28 -6.21
C ALA A 66 1.11 2.41 -4.75
N LEU A 67 0.35 1.82 -3.82
CA LEU A 67 0.70 1.79 -2.41
C LEU A 67 2.01 1.02 -2.15
N LEU A 68 2.13 -0.22 -2.66
CA LEU A 68 3.37 -0.99 -2.52
C LEU A 68 4.57 -0.27 -3.13
N ALA A 69 4.41 0.26 -4.35
CA ALA A 69 5.46 0.98 -5.05
C ALA A 69 5.94 2.20 -4.25
N SER A 70 5.00 2.97 -3.68
CA SER A 70 5.28 4.11 -2.81
C SER A 70 6.06 3.70 -1.55
N VAL A 71 5.66 2.61 -0.89
CA VAL A 71 6.37 2.11 0.31
C VAL A 71 7.77 1.59 -0.02
N LEU A 72 7.93 0.92 -1.16
CA LEU A 72 9.21 0.40 -1.62
C LEU A 72 10.13 1.46 -2.23
N GLY A 73 9.61 2.66 -2.53
CA GLY A 73 10.36 3.72 -3.20
C GLY A 73 10.76 3.38 -4.63
N ILE A 74 10.02 2.49 -5.30
CA ILE A 74 10.27 2.05 -6.69
C ILE A 74 9.08 2.42 -7.57
N PRO A 75 9.27 2.59 -8.89
CA PRO A 75 8.15 2.81 -9.79
C PRO A 75 7.26 1.56 -9.90
N VAL A 76 5.97 1.78 -10.19
CA VAL A 76 4.96 0.72 -10.30
C VAL A 76 5.34 -0.30 -11.37
N ASP A 77 5.87 0.13 -12.52
CA ASP A 77 6.34 -0.79 -13.58
C ASP A 77 7.41 -1.76 -13.08
N THR A 78 8.36 -1.28 -12.28
CA THR A 78 9.40 -2.12 -11.67
C THR A 78 8.77 -3.13 -10.70
N LEU A 79 7.80 -2.71 -9.89
CA LEU A 79 7.07 -3.61 -9.01
C LEU A 79 6.32 -4.69 -9.81
N VAL A 80 5.65 -4.33 -10.92
CA VAL A 80 4.93 -5.28 -11.78
C VAL A 80 5.88 -6.32 -12.37
N ILE A 81 7.09 -5.92 -12.78
CA ILE A 81 8.12 -6.85 -13.26
C ILE A 81 8.51 -7.84 -12.15
N TYR A 82 8.72 -7.35 -10.93
CA TYR A 82 9.03 -8.19 -9.77
C TYR A 82 7.90 -9.17 -9.42
N LEU A 83 6.65 -8.70 -9.39
CA LEU A 83 5.49 -9.55 -9.10
C LEU A 83 5.29 -10.60 -10.19
N ARG A 84 5.50 -10.26 -11.48
CA ARG A 84 5.47 -11.24 -12.57
C ARG A 84 6.57 -12.28 -12.44
N ALA A 85 7.77 -11.89 -12.04
CA ALA A 85 8.85 -12.83 -11.77
C ALA A 85 8.48 -13.77 -10.61
N ALA A 86 7.81 -13.26 -9.57
CA ALA A 86 7.36 -14.03 -8.41
C ALA A 86 6.21 -15.01 -8.73
N GLY A 87 5.24 -14.57 -9.53
CA GLY A 87 4.08 -15.37 -9.94
C GLY A 87 4.39 -16.38 -11.05
N ARG A 88 5.55 -16.25 -11.71
CA ARG A 88 6.07 -17.22 -12.67
C ARG A 88 6.85 -18.30 -11.92
N ALA A 89 6.16 -19.07 -11.08
CA ALA A 89 6.66 -20.37 -10.66
C ALA A 89 6.51 -21.37 -11.84
N PRO A 90 7.47 -22.28 -12.05
CA PRO A 90 7.40 -23.32 -13.10
C PRO A 90 6.24 -24.30 -12.89
#